data_AF-A0A5N7MMD8-F1
#
_entry.id   AF-A0A5N7MMD8-F1
#
_cell.length_a   1.000
_cell.length_b   1.000
_cell.length_c   1.000
_cell.angle_alpha   90.00
_cell.angle_beta   90.00
_cell.angle_gamma   90.00
#
_symmetry.space_group_name_H-M   'P 1'
#
loop_
_entity.id
_entity.type
_entity.pdbx_description
1 polymer ?
#
loop_
_entity_poly.entity_id
_entity_poly.type
_entity_poly.pdbx_seq_one_letter_code
_entity_poly.pdbx_strand_id
1 'polypeptide(L)'
;MPVSENHRRLLSAEGMELARNALLNRFDWFFHTTPVGAIETIRTSGLEPRDPGARPDPVVTEMLGPGGDRILCVRPRGSTVLALGKEGFLCQLAVEASDLPNRVGLDWSFPNNWHLLDIYMKEYPEQGIGAIFAEIARATGSVASYDLIPPTTLRIGPARLIDPDPGSWPKLIDFHTIEEIKAACS
;
A
#
# COMPACT_ATOMS: atom_id res chain seq x y z
N MET A 1 -24.27 -4.25 8.29
CA MET A 1 -24.84 -3.74 7.03
C MET A 1 -24.57 -4.79 5.96
N PRO A 2 -25.48 -5.03 4.99
CA PRO A 2 -25.16 -5.91 3.87
C PRO A 2 -23.92 -5.37 3.15
N VAL A 3 -22.99 -6.27 2.84
CA VAL A 3 -21.80 -5.96 2.03
C VAL A 3 -22.26 -5.35 0.71
N SER A 4 -21.64 -4.27 0.27
CA SER A 4 -22.04 -3.62 -0.96
C SER A 4 -21.52 -4.37 -2.19
N GLU A 5 -22.29 -4.29 -3.28
CA GLU A 5 -21.89 -4.79 -4.59
C GLU A 5 -20.61 -4.10 -5.09
N ASN A 6 -20.35 -2.86 -4.66
CA ASN A 6 -19.14 -2.13 -5.05
C ASN A 6 -17.88 -2.78 -4.48
N HIS A 7 -17.92 -3.27 -3.23
CA HIS A 7 -16.78 -3.97 -2.65
C HIS A 7 -16.47 -5.27 -3.39
N ARG A 8 -17.51 -6.05 -3.73
CA ARG A 8 -17.35 -7.26 -4.54
C ARG A 8 -16.77 -6.94 -5.91
N ARG A 9 -17.28 -5.89 -6.55
CA ARG A 9 -16.77 -5.41 -7.84
C ARG A 9 -15.31 -4.98 -7.73
N LEU A 10 -14.92 -4.21 -6.71
CA LEU A 10 -13.53 -3.78 -6.50
C LEU A 10 -12.60 -4.99 -6.31
N LEU A 11 -13.03 -5.98 -5.51
CA LEU A 11 -12.25 -7.18 -5.20
C LEU A 11 -12.32 -8.26 -6.31
N SER A 12 -12.98 -8.00 -7.42
CA SER A 12 -12.89 -8.85 -8.61
C SER A 12 -11.56 -8.62 -9.34
N ALA A 13 -11.15 -9.55 -10.20
CA ALA A 13 -9.94 -9.39 -11.01
C ALA A 13 -9.98 -8.12 -11.87
N GLU A 14 -11.10 -7.86 -12.54
CA GLU A 14 -11.30 -6.65 -13.35
C GLU A 14 -11.29 -5.38 -12.48
N GLY A 15 -11.93 -5.42 -11.30
CA GLY A 15 -11.95 -4.29 -10.38
C GLY A 15 -10.56 -3.91 -9.87
N MET A 16 -9.74 -4.90 -9.50
CA MET A 16 -8.37 -4.69 -9.06
C MET A 16 -7.47 -4.20 -10.20
N GLU A 17 -7.68 -4.68 -11.44
CA GLU A 17 -6.96 -4.18 -12.61
C GLU A 17 -7.29 -2.70 -12.87
N LEU A 18 -8.57 -2.32 -12.85
CA LEU A 18 -9.00 -0.93 -12.99
C LEU A 18 -8.43 -0.04 -11.87
N ALA A 19 -8.45 -0.54 -10.64
CA ALA A 19 -7.88 0.13 -9.48
C ALA A 19 -6.37 0.36 -9.64
N ARG A 20 -5.62 -0.69 -10.01
CA ARG A 20 -4.18 -0.60 -10.27
C ARG A 20 -3.85 0.37 -11.39
N ASN A 21 -4.55 0.29 -12.52
CA ASN A 21 -4.33 1.20 -13.65
C ASN A 21 -4.60 2.66 -13.26
N ALA A 22 -5.63 2.91 -12.44
CA ALA A 22 -5.89 4.25 -11.92
C ALA A 22 -4.78 4.74 -10.96
N LEU A 23 -4.19 3.85 -10.14
CA LEU A 23 -3.01 4.17 -9.34
C LEU A 23 -1.80 4.53 -10.21
N LEU A 24 -1.49 3.72 -11.22
CA LEU A 24 -0.37 3.95 -12.16
C LEU A 24 -0.47 5.30 -12.87
N ASN A 25 -1.67 5.69 -13.26
CA ASN A 25 -1.91 6.94 -13.97
C ASN A 25 -1.83 8.18 -13.07
N ARG A 26 -1.87 8.00 -11.74
CA ARG A 26 -2.03 9.10 -10.78
C ARG A 26 -0.85 9.29 -9.85
N PHE A 27 -0.11 8.23 -9.54
CA PHE A 27 0.98 8.25 -8.59
C PHE A 27 2.22 7.61 -9.21
N ASP A 28 3.38 8.21 -8.96
CA ASP A 28 4.64 7.67 -9.43
C ASP A 28 5.26 6.68 -8.44
N TRP A 29 4.98 6.86 -7.14
CA TRP A 29 5.65 6.17 -6.04
C TRP A 29 4.72 5.84 -4.89
N PHE A 30 5.04 4.74 -4.21
CA PHE A 30 4.38 4.31 -2.98
C PHE A 30 5.40 4.03 -1.89
N PHE A 31 5.03 4.32 -0.65
CA PHE A 31 5.90 4.23 0.50
C PHE A 31 5.41 3.21 1.52
N HIS A 32 6.34 2.50 2.14
CA HIS A 32 6.11 1.68 3.32
C HIS A 32 7.11 2.03 4.42
N THR A 33 6.63 2.48 5.57
CA THR A 33 7.50 2.80 6.71
C THR A 33 7.70 1.55 7.56
N THR A 34 8.94 1.22 7.91
CA THR A 34 9.27 0.02 8.69
C THR A 34 10.41 0.27 9.69
N PRO A 35 10.44 -0.44 10.84
CA PRO A 35 11.60 -0.39 11.72
C PRO A 35 12.85 -0.93 11.04
N VAL A 36 14.03 -0.34 11.34
CA VAL A 36 15.31 -0.82 10.79
C VAL A 36 15.57 -2.30 11.05
N GLY A 37 15.15 -2.81 12.22
CA GLY A 37 15.31 -4.23 12.57
C GLY A 37 14.59 -5.20 11.64
N ALA A 38 13.62 -4.75 10.84
CA ALA A 38 12.92 -5.58 9.86
C ALA A 38 13.58 -5.57 8.47
N ILE A 39 14.53 -4.66 8.22
CA ILE A 39 15.08 -4.43 6.88
C ILE A 39 15.85 -5.63 6.35
N GLU A 40 16.61 -6.35 7.18
CA GLU A 40 17.33 -7.54 6.71
C GLU A 40 16.38 -8.61 6.17
N THR A 41 15.29 -8.88 6.89
CA THR A 41 14.23 -9.78 6.43
C THR A 41 13.59 -9.25 5.16
N ILE A 42 13.24 -7.96 5.10
CA ILE A 42 12.61 -7.37 3.90
C ILE A 42 13.56 -7.40 2.70
N ARG A 43 14.87 -7.27 2.90
CA ARG A 43 15.88 -7.37 1.83
C ARG A 43 15.94 -8.77 1.23
N THR A 44 15.65 -9.82 2.02
CA THR A 44 15.69 -11.21 1.55
C THR A 44 14.35 -11.69 1.02
N SER A 45 13.24 -11.40 1.72
CA SER A 45 11.91 -11.91 1.38
C SER A 45 11.01 -10.89 0.66
N GLY A 46 11.35 -9.60 0.70
CA GLY A 46 10.50 -8.51 0.23
C GLY A 46 9.47 -8.04 1.26
N LEU A 47 8.55 -7.18 0.82
CA LEU A 47 7.42 -6.74 1.64
C LEU A 47 6.24 -7.69 1.45
N GLU A 48 5.93 -8.43 2.50
CA GLU A 48 4.86 -9.44 2.50
C GLU A 48 3.57 -8.91 3.14
N PRO A 49 2.40 -9.29 2.63
CA PRO A 49 1.13 -9.14 3.34
C PRO A 49 1.15 -9.89 4.68
N ARG A 50 0.68 -9.22 5.75
CA ARG A 50 0.63 -9.77 7.11
C ARG A 50 -0.73 -9.53 7.73
N ASP A 51 -1.02 -10.27 8.80
CA ASP A 51 -2.19 -10.00 9.65
C ASP A 51 -2.00 -8.62 10.33
N PRO A 52 -2.86 -7.63 10.04
CA PRO A 52 -2.75 -6.30 10.64
C PRO A 52 -3.29 -6.25 12.08
N GLY A 53 -3.76 -7.37 12.64
CA GLY A 53 -4.43 -7.43 13.95
C GLY A 53 -5.90 -6.97 13.89
N ALA A 54 -6.45 -6.83 12.68
CA ALA A 54 -7.83 -6.45 12.43
C ALA A 54 -8.55 -7.58 11.69
N ARG A 55 -9.85 -7.76 11.95
CA ARG A 55 -10.65 -8.74 11.22
C ARG A 55 -11.10 -8.14 9.89
N PRO A 56 -10.83 -8.79 8.74
CA PRO A 56 -11.35 -8.36 7.46
C PRO A 56 -12.88 -8.44 7.43
N ASP A 57 -13.50 -7.63 6.58
CA ASP A 57 -14.91 -7.83 6.23
C ASP A 57 -15.09 -9.21 5.55
N PRO A 58 -16.16 -9.96 5.83
CA PRO A 58 -16.39 -11.28 5.22
C PRO A 58 -16.23 -11.31 3.70
N VAL A 59 -16.58 -10.23 3.00
CA VAL A 59 -16.41 -10.16 1.54
C VAL A 59 -14.96 -10.23 1.09
N VAL A 60 -14.04 -9.67 1.87
CA VAL A 60 -12.61 -9.70 1.56
C VAL A 60 -12.13 -11.14 1.58
N THR A 61 -12.47 -11.89 2.63
CA THR A 61 -12.12 -13.30 2.74
C THR A 61 -12.82 -14.18 1.70
N GLU A 62 -14.06 -13.87 1.36
CA GLU A 62 -14.83 -14.57 0.33
C GLU A 62 -14.20 -14.40 -1.06
N MET A 63 -13.85 -13.16 -1.43
CA MET A 63 -13.38 -12.82 -2.78
C MET A 63 -11.90 -13.13 -2.98
N LEU A 64 -11.07 -12.99 -1.94
CA LEU A 64 -9.61 -13.17 -2.04
C LEU A 64 -9.15 -14.57 -1.64
N GLY A 65 -10.02 -15.37 -1.03
CA GLY A 65 -9.73 -16.73 -0.59
C GLY A 65 -8.67 -16.78 0.52
N PRO A 66 -7.88 -17.88 0.58
CA PRO A 66 -6.80 -18.02 1.56
C PRO A 66 -5.79 -16.87 1.44
N GLY A 67 -5.64 -16.09 2.50
CA GLY A 67 -4.77 -14.89 2.54
C GLY A 67 -5.52 -13.56 2.45
N GLY A 68 -6.84 -13.54 2.26
CA GLY A 68 -7.65 -12.31 2.34
C GLY A 68 -7.67 -11.64 3.72
N ASP A 69 -7.14 -12.33 4.74
CA ASP A 69 -6.90 -11.84 6.10
C ASP A 69 -5.55 -11.13 6.27
N ARG A 70 -4.75 -11.05 5.20
CA ARG A 70 -3.42 -10.43 5.22
C ARG A 70 -3.34 -9.31 4.21
N ILE A 71 -2.73 -8.20 4.61
CA ILE A 71 -2.47 -7.06 3.74
C ILE A 71 -1.09 -6.50 3.96
N LEU A 72 -0.55 -5.91 2.90
CA LEU A 72 0.56 -4.98 2.96
C LEU A 72 0.01 -3.60 2.67
N CYS A 73 0.11 -2.68 3.63
CA CYS A 73 -0.30 -1.29 3.40
C CYS A 73 0.88 -0.48 2.85
N VAL A 74 0.62 0.21 1.74
CA VAL A 74 1.53 1.19 1.15
C VAL A 74 0.81 2.52 0.98
N ARG A 75 1.57 3.62 1.09
CA ARG A 75 1.04 4.98 1.01
C ARG A 75 1.44 5.61 -0.32
N PRO A 76 0.50 6.12 -1.14
CA PRO A 76 0.85 6.88 -2.33
C PRO A 76 1.65 8.15 -1.97
N ARG A 77 2.67 8.49 -2.76
CA ARG A 77 3.35 9.79 -2.68
C ARG A 77 2.34 10.92 -2.94
N GLY A 78 2.46 12.06 -2.24
CA GLY A 78 1.49 13.15 -2.34
C GLY A 78 0.11 12.88 -1.70
N SER A 79 -0.06 11.79 -0.95
CA SER A 79 -1.28 11.56 -0.16
C SER A 79 -1.47 12.62 0.93
N THR A 80 -2.72 12.89 1.32
CA THR A 80 -3.04 13.94 2.30
C THR A 80 -2.68 13.54 3.75
N VAL A 81 -2.68 12.25 4.07
CA VAL A 81 -2.38 11.74 5.42
C VAL A 81 -0.92 11.29 5.52
N LEU A 82 -0.23 11.71 6.58
CA LEU A 82 1.09 11.18 6.96
C LEU A 82 0.91 10.01 7.92
N ALA A 83 1.56 8.88 7.65
CA ALA A 83 1.57 7.73 8.55
C ALA A 83 2.41 8.04 9.79
N LEU A 84 1.75 8.50 10.85
CA LEU A 84 2.32 8.75 12.17
C LEU A 84 1.93 7.58 13.07
N GLY A 85 2.89 6.80 13.58
CA GLY A 85 2.54 5.73 14.52
C GLY A 85 3.59 4.66 14.79
N LYS A 86 4.73 4.67 14.09
CA LYS A 86 5.84 3.80 14.46
C LYS A 86 6.83 4.59 15.30
N GLU A 87 7.23 4.02 16.44
CA GLU A 87 8.28 4.57 17.30
C GLU A 87 9.62 3.91 16.98
N GLY A 88 10.73 4.58 17.30
CA GLY A 88 12.09 4.08 17.11
C GLY A 88 12.74 4.53 15.79
N PHE A 89 13.85 3.87 15.44
CA PHE A 89 14.62 4.19 14.23
C PHE A 89 13.99 3.52 13.01
N LEU A 90 13.37 4.34 12.15
CA LEU A 90 12.56 3.90 11.02
C LEU A 90 13.26 4.18 9.69
N CYS A 91 13.04 3.29 8.73
CA CYS A 91 13.31 3.53 7.32
C CYS A 91 12.01 3.68 6.56
N GLN A 92 12.07 4.39 5.45
CA GLN A 92 11.03 4.39 4.44
C GLN A 92 11.51 3.59 3.24
N LEU A 93 10.70 2.62 2.85
CA LEU A 93 10.85 1.88 1.62
C LEU A 93 9.97 2.53 0.57
N ALA A 94 10.48 2.64 -0.65
CA ALA A 94 9.75 3.17 -1.79
C ALA A 94 9.69 2.12 -2.91
N VAL A 95 8.56 2.07 -3.61
CA VAL A 95 8.32 1.23 -4.78
C VAL A 95 7.71 2.10 -5.89
N GLU A 96 8.21 1.92 -7.11
CA GLU A 96 7.63 2.60 -8.28
C GLU A 96 6.21 2.10 -8.50
N ALA A 97 5.33 2.96 -8.99
CA ALA A 97 3.95 2.59 -9.25
C ALA A 97 3.86 1.38 -10.19
N SER A 98 4.69 1.36 -11.25
CA SER A 98 4.83 0.26 -12.22
C SER A 98 5.12 -1.10 -11.58
N ASP A 99 5.80 -1.11 -10.43
CA ASP A 99 6.20 -2.30 -9.67
C ASP A 99 5.17 -2.71 -8.61
N LEU A 100 4.04 -1.99 -8.48
CA LEU A 100 2.95 -2.43 -7.62
C LEU A 100 2.34 -3.75 -8.10
N PRO A 101 1.99 -4.68 -7.20
CA PRO A 101 1.33 -5.91 -7.57
C PRO A 101 -0.06 -5.70 -8.17
N ASN A 102 -0.58 -6.74 -8.84
CA ASN A 102 -1.89 -6.70 -9.49
C ASN A 102 -3.05 -6.66 -8.49
N ARG A 103 -2.94 -7.40 -7.38
CA ARG A 103 -4.00 -7.48 -6.39
C ARG A 103 -3.87 -6.34 -5.38
N VAL A 104 -4.60 -5.26 -5.65
CA VAL A 104 -4.70 -4.07 -4.79
C VAL A 104 -6.14 -3.83 -4.33
N GLY A 105 -6.30 -3.17 -3.21
CA GLY A 105 -7.62 -2.85 -2.66
C GLY A 105 -7.56 -1.77 -1.60
N LEU A 106 -8.71 -1.47 -1.00
CA LEU A 106 -8.79 -0.52 0.09
C LEU A 106 -8.22 -1.16 1.36
N ASP A 107 -7.53 -0.34 2.15
CA ASP A 107 -7.07 -0.75 3.47
C ASP A 107 -8.26 -0.91 4.41
N TRP A 108 -8.72 -2.16 4.54
CA TRP A 108 -9.81 -2.55 5.42
C TRP A 108 -9.39 -2.64 6.90
N SER A 109 -8.08 -2.55 7.22
CA SER A 109 -7.63 -2.55 8.61
C SER A 109 -7.97 -1.25 9.34
N PHE A 110 -8.23 -0.18 8.60
CA PHE A 110 -8.79 1.06 9.13
C PHE A 110 -10.33 1.09 8.99
N PRO A 111 -11.07 1.09 10.11
CA PRO A 111 -12.53 0.91 10.11
C PRO A 111 -13.33 1.86 9.21
N ASN A 112 -12.81 3.06 8.93
CA ASN A 112 -13.52 4.08 8.17
C ASN A 112 -13.18 4.09 6.66
N ASN A 113 -12.04 3.53 6.26
CA ASN A 113 -11.59 3.60 4.87
C ASN A 113 -12.43 2.71 3.96
N TRP A 114 -12.82 1.54 4.46
CA TRP A 114 -13.57 0.54 3.71
C TRP A 114 -14.92 1.08 3.19
N HIS A 115 -15.63 1.84 4.01
CA HIS A 115 -16.96 2.38 3.67
C HIS A 115 -16.93 3.56 2.69
N LEU A 116 -15.76 4.18 2.47
CA LEU A 116 -15.64 5.32 1.55
C LEU A 116 -15.99 4.94 0.11
N LEU A 117 -15.78 3.68 -0.29
CA LEU A 117 -16.12 3.22 -1.64
C LEU A 117 -17.58 3.47 -1.96
N ASP A 118 -18.49 3.08 -1.07
CA ASP A 118 -19.94 3.21 -1.31
C ASP A 118 -20.40 4.65 -1.28
N ILE A 119 -19.80 5.44 -0.39
CA ILE A 119 -20.09 6.88 -0.29
C ILE A 119 -19.70 7.55 -1.61
N TYR A 120 -18.49 7.32 -2.10
CA TYR A 120 -17.97 7.96 -3.31
C TYR A 120 -18.67 7.45 -4.57
N MET A 121 -18.97 6.14 -4.66
CA MET A 121 -19.73 5.57 -5.78
C MET A 121 -21.16 6.12 -5.85
N LYS A 122 -21.74 6.50 -4.71
CA LYS A 122 -23.05 7.15 -4.64
C LYS A 122 -22.99 8.64 -5.01
N GLU A 123 -21.97 9.34 -4.55
CA GLU A 123 -21.80 10.78 -4.78
C GLU A 123 -21.29 11.11 -6.20
N TYR A 124 -20.46 10.24 -6.77
CA TYR A 124 -19.79 10.43 -8.06
C TYR A 124 -19.93 9.20 -8.98
N PRO A 125 -21.15 8.75 -9.29
CA PRO A 125 -21.38 7.49 -10.02
C PRO A 125 -20.74 7.44 -11.41
N GLU A 126 -20.43 8.58 -12.02
CA GLU A 126 -19.83 8.71 -13.35
C GLU A 126 -18.32 8.44 -13.40
N GLN A 127 -17.60 8.51 -12.27
CA GLN A 127 -16.13 8.43 -12.25
C GLN A 127 -15.59 7.00 -12.44
N GLY A 128 -16.43 6.00 -12.23
CA GLY A 128 -16.02 4.59 -12.27
C GLY A 128 -15.14 4.17 -11.09
N ILE A 129 -15.06 2.86 -10.87
CA ILE A 129 -14.51 2.30 -9.63
C ILE A 129 -13.01 2.56 -9.45
N GLY A 130 -12.22 2.55 -10.53
CA GLY A 130 -10.78 2.79 -10.48
C GLY A 130 -10.44 4.23 -10.09
N ALA A 131 -11.13 5.22 -10.67
CA ALA A 131 -10.89 6.62 -10.35
C ALA A 131 -11.29 6.94 -8.89
N ILE A 132 -12.44 6.42 -8.45
CA ILE A 132 -12.89 6.52 -7.05
C ILE A 132 -11.88 5.87 -6.11
N PHE A 133 -11.39 4.67 -6.45
CA PHE A 133 -10.37 4.00 -5.66
C PHE A 133 -9.10 4.85 -5.51
N ALA A 134 -8.58 5.41 -6.61
CA ALA A 134 -7.39 6.26 -6.58
C ALA A 134 -7.62 7.56 -5.78
N GLU A 135 -8.84 8.11 -5.81
CA GLU A 135 -9.23 9.27 -4.99
C GLU A 135 -9.24 8.93 -3.50
N ILE A 136 -9.83 7.78 -3.14
CA ILE A 136 -9.83 7.30 -1.75
C ILE A 136 -8.39 7.06 -1.29
N ALA A 137 -7.55 6.39 -2.10
CA ALA A 137 -6.14 6.16 -1.79
C ALA A 137 -5.36 7.48 -1.54
N ARG A 138 -5.63 8.52 -2.34
CA ARG A 138 -5.07 9.87 -2.14
C ARG A 138 -5.49 10.46 -0.80
N ALA A 139 -6.78 10.39 -0.50
CA ALA A 139 -7.39 11.02 0.66
C ALA A 139 -6.99 10.32 1.96
N THR A 140 -6.96 8.98 1.97
CA THR A 140 -6.65 8.17 3.16
C THR A 140 -5.15 7.94 3.34
N GLY A 141 -4.37 8.04 2.26
CA GLY A 141 -2.96 7.70 2.26
C GLY A 141 -2.70 6.21 2.49
N SER A 142 -3.61 5.34 2.11
CA SER A 142 -3.41 3.90 2.22
C SER A 142 -4.00 3.12 1.05
N VAL A 143 -3.19 2.20 0.54
CA VAL A 143 -3.54 1.16 -0.43
C VAL A 143 -3.15 -0.17 0.19
N ALA A 144 -4.08 -1.13 0.21
CA ALA A 144 -3.77 -2.51 0.51
C ALA A 144 -3.24 -3.21 -0.73
N SER A 145 -2.14 -3.95 -0.58
CA SER A 145 -1.71 -4.97 -1.51
C SER A 145 -1.90 -6.34 -0.88
N TYR A 146 -2.34 -7.31 -1.68
CA TYR A 146 -2.57 -8.70 -1.27
C TYR A 146 -1.46 -9.64 -1.73
N ASP A 147 -0.44 -9.10 -2.40
CA ASP A 147 0.69 -9.86 -2.95
C ASP A 147 2.00 -9.27 -2.41
N LEU A 148 3.08 -10.06 -2.56
CA LEU A 148 4.43 -9.67 -2.23
C LEU A 148 4.92 -8.52 -3.13
N ILE A 149 5.62 -7.55 -2.55
CA ILE A 149 6.49 -6.64 -3.31
C ILE A 149 7.94 -7.16 -3.23
N PRO A 150 8.55 -7.57 -4.36
CA PRO A 150 9.88 -8.15 -4.36
C PRO A 150 10.95 -7.19 -3.83
N PRO A 151 12.02 -7.69 -3.17
CA PRO A 151 13.09 -6.83 -2.66
C PRO A 151 13.83 -6.05 -3.76
N THR A 152 13.86 -6.59 -4.98
CA THR A 152 14.57 -6.00 -6.13
C THR A 152 13.94 -4.71 -6.67
N THR A 153 12.68 -4.43 -6.32
CA THR A 153 11.95 -3.22 -6.72
C THR A 153 11.96 -2.16 -5.62
N LEU A 154 12.46 -2.49 -4.42
CA LEU A 154 12.45 -1.59 -3.28
C LEU A 154 13.66 -0.68 -3.27
N ARG A 155 13.41 0.60 -3.02
CA ARG A 155 14.40 1.61 -2.64
C ARG A 155 14.26 1.95 -1.18
N ILE A 156 15.32 2.45 -0.56
CA ILE A 156 15.34 2.75 0.88
C ILE A 156 15.89 4.15 1.14
N GLY A 157 15.25 4.85 2.07
CA GLY A 157 15.66 6.18 2.49
C GLY A 157 15.15 6.52 3.90
N PRO A 158 15.44 7.76 4.35
CA PRO A 158 15.09 8.21 5.68
C PRO A 158 13.58 8.42 5.83
N ALA A 159 13.00 7.90 6.93
CA ALA A 159 11.57 7.99 7.19
C ALA A 159 11.07 9.39 7.57
N ARG A 160 11.98 10.31 7.94
CA ARG A 160 11.64 11.64 8.45
C ARG A 160 11.41 12.70 7.37
N LEU A 161 11.64 12.38 6.09
CA LEU A 161 11.42 13.33 5.02
C LEU A 161 9.93 13.47 4.72
N ILE A 162 9.49 14.71 4.54
CA ILE A 162 8.13 15.02 4.08
C ILE A 162 8.15 14.97 2.55
N ASP A 163 7.35 14.05 2.00
CA ASP A 163 7.17 13.85 0.56
C ASP A 163 8.48 13.77 -0.27
N PRO A 164 9.44 12.91 0.13
CA PRO A 164 10.71 12.81 -0.58
C PRO A 164 10.51 12.30 -2.01
N ASP A 165 11.45 12.65 -2.89
CA ASP A 165 11.59 12.00 -4.18
C ASP A 165 12.51 10.78 -4.04
N PRO A 166 11.99 9.54 -4.13
CA PRO A 166 12.79 8.33 -4.01
C PRO A 166 13.55 7.97 -5.28
N GLY A 167 13.43 8.73 -6.38
CA GLY A 167 14.13 8.45 -7.64
C GLY A 167 15.67 8.37 -7.50
N SER A 168 16.22 9.09 -6.52
CA SER A 168 17.66 9.08 -6.19
C SER A 168 18.05 8.11 -5.08
N TRP A 169 17.08 7.42 -4.46
CA TRP A 169 17.36 6.51 -3.37
C TRP A 169 18.03 5.23 -3.86
N PRO A 170 18.99 4.67 -3.12
CA PRO A 170 19.61 3.40 -3.45
C PRO A 170 18.60 2.25 -3.40
N LYS A 171 18.82 1.20 -4.19
CA LYS A 171 17.99 -0.01 -4.07
C LYS A 171 18.34 -0.74 -2.79
N LEU A 172 17.34 -1.35 -2.17
CA LEU A 172 17.50 -2.10 -0.94
C LEU A 172 18.51 -3.25 -1.08
N ILE A 173 18.53 -3.89 -2.25
CA ILE A 173 19.42 -5.02 -2.56
C ILE A 173 20.89 -4.62 -2.73
N ASP A 174 21.20 -3.33 -2.88
CA ASP A 174 22.57 -2.85 -3.08
C ASP A 174 23.35 -2.77 -1.76
N PHE A 175 22.64 -2.87 -0.63
CA PHE A 175 23.24 -2.87 0.70
C PHE A 175 23.75 -4.26 1.07
N HIS A 176 24.92 -4.31 1.72
CA HIS A 176 25.53 -5.55 2.21
C HIS A 176 25.44 -5.65 3.73
N THR A 177 25.52 -4.53 4.45
CA THR A 177 25.52 -4.50 5.93
C THR A 177 24.38 -3.68 6.52
N ILE A 178 24.05 -3.93 7.79
CA ILE A 178 23.04 -3.15 8.52
C ILE A 178 23.54 -1.72 8.83
N GLU A 179 24.85 -1.52 8.91
CA GLU A 179 25.48 -0.21 9.11
C GLU A 179 25.25 0.70 7.89
N GLU A 180 25.41 0.17 6.68
CA GLU A 180 25.13 0.91 5.45
C GLU A 180 23.64 1.30 5.37
N ILE A 181 22.74 0.38 5.74
CA ILE A 181 21.28 0.64 5.82
C ILE A 181 21.00 1.75 6.82
N LYS A 182 21.59 1.69 8.02
CA LYS A 182 21.41 2.72 9.04
C LYS A 182 21.88 4.09 8.56
N ALA A 183 23.00 4.14 7.82
CA ALA A 183 23.48 5.37 7.23
C ALA A 183 22.50 5.94 6.19
N ALA A 184 21.90 5.10 5.35
CA ALA A 184 20.91 5.52 4.35
C ALA A 184 19.56 5.99 4.96
N CYS A 185 19.19 5.45 6.13
CA CYS A 185 17.97 5.86 6.84
C CYS A 185 18.19 6.99 7.86
N SER A 186 19.44 7.41 8.07
CA SER A 186 19.80 8.55 8.91
C SER A 186 19.57 9.82 8.14
#